data_AF-A0A2G6F6P0-F1
#
_entry.id   AF-A0A2G6F6P0-F1
#
_cell.length_a   1.000
_cell.length_b   1.000
_cell.length_c   1.000
_cell.angle_alpha   90.00
_cell.angle_beta   90.00
_cell.angle_gamma   90.00
#
_symmetry.space_group_name_H-M   'P 1'
#
loop_
_entity.id
_entity.type
_entity.pdbx_description
1 polymer ?
#
loop_
_entity_poly.entity_id
_entity_poly.type
_entity_poly.pdbx_seq_one_letter_code
_entity_poly.pdbx_strand_id
1 'polypeptide(L)'
;MIELLVVIVIVGILAGMGIAQYKVYMARARDAVRVSDMQTIYKALLLRQTEKGCVPHVGDYHGHNAGAWDYSSQGNSFMPFLKTEGYLDKVPVDPINNMEGDMTSGQYAYKYYCYPTAGVRLGYRRESDGREIYFHNQLGDSSYEPDNRFTCCP
;
A
#
# COMPACT_ATOMS: atom_id res chain seq x y z
N MET A 1 24.47 -30.83 -37.52
CA MET A 1 24.55 -30.91 -36.03
C MET A 1 24.95 -29.59 -35.38
N ILE A 2 25.79 -28.75 -36.00
CA ILE A 2 26.15 -27.42 -35.46
C ILE A 2 25.01 -26.40 -35.48
N GLU A 3 24.05 -26.53 -36.40
CA GLU A 3 22.89 -25.63 -36.51
C GLU A 3 22.01 -25.63 -35.26
N LEU A 4 21.73 -26.80 -34.68
CA LEU A 4 20.95 -26.88 -33.43
C LEU A 4 21.73 -26.31 -32.24
N LEU A 5 23.06 -26.42 -32.24
CA LEU A 5 23.91 -25.89 -31.18
C LEU A 5 23.91 -24.37 -31.16
N VAL A 6 23.97 -23.72 -32.33
CA VAL A 6 23.92 -22.25 -32.39
C VAL A 6 22.55 -21.71 -31.94
N VAL A 7 21.46 -22.39 -32.29
CA VAL A 7 20.11 -21.98 -31.91
C VAL A 7 19.92 -21.99 -30.39
N ILE A 8 20.35 -23.06 -29.70
CA ILE A 8 20.22 -23.12 -28.24
C ILE A 8 21.08 -22.07 -27.53
N VAL A 9 22.23 -21.71 -28.10
CA VAL A 9 23.10 -20.65 -27.56
C VAL A 9 22.43 -19.28 -27.69
N ILE A 10 21.86 -18.96 -28.86
CA ILE A 10 21.16 -17.69 -29.09
C ILE A 10 19.92 -17.58 -28.19
N VAL A 11 19.13 -18.65 -28.08
CA VAL A 11 17.96 -18.68 -27.19
C VAL A 11 18.38 -18.51 -25.73
N GLY A 12 19.48 -19.12 -25.30
CA GLY A 12 20.02 -18.96 -23.95
C GLY A 12 20.40 -17.52 -23.62
N ILE A 13 21.06 -16.82 -24.53
CA ILE A 13 21.45 -15.41 -24.36
C ILE A 13 20.20 -14.51 -24.29
N LEU A 14 19.25 -14.69 -25.21
CA LEU A 14 18.02 -13.90 -25.25
C LEU A 14 17.14 -14.14 -24.01
N ALA A 15 17.02 -15.39 -23.56
CA ALA A 15 16.28 -15.75 -22.35
C ALA A 15 16.89 -15.10 -21.09
N GLY A 16 18.22 -15.09 -20.98
CA GLY A 16 18.93 -14.46 -19.86
C GLY A 16 18.65 -12.96 -19.76
N MET A 17 18.67 -12.24 -20.89
CA MET A 17 18.39 -10.79 -20.92
C MET A 17 16.92 -10.46 -20.61
N GLY A 18 15.97 -11.30 -21.04
CA GLY A 18 14.54 -11.07 -20.83
C GLY A 18 14.10 -11.11 -19.37
N ILE A 19 14.67 -12.01 -18.56
CA ILE A 19 14.26 -12.24 -17.16
C ILE A 19 14.54 -11.01 -16.27
N ALA A 20 15.68 -10.34 -16.48
CA ALA A 20 16.06 -9.18 -15.68
C ALA A 20 15.10 -8.00 -15.90
N GLN A 21 14.71 -7.74 -17.15
CA GLN A 21 13.77 -6.66 -17.48
C GLN A 21 12.36 -6.96 -16.97
N TYR A 22 11.91 -8.23 -17.08
CA TYR A 22 10.59 -8.66 -16.62
C TYR A 22 10.32 -8.32 -15.15
N LYS A 23 11.31 -8.53 -14.27
CA LYS A 23 11.18 -8.21 -12.83
C LYS A 23 10.92 -6.71 -12.60
N VAL A 24 11.62 -5.83 -13.31
CA VAL A 24 11.46 -4.37 -13.21
C VAL A 24 10.08 -3.94 -13.71
N TYR A 25 9.60 -4.50 -14.82
CA TYR A 25 8.27 -4.19 -15.35
C TYR A 25 7.17 -4.61 -14.38
N MET A 26 7.28 -5.80 -13.78
CA MET A 26 6.30 -6.29 -12.81
C MET A 26 6.28 -5.45 -11.53
N ALA A 27 7.45 -4.99 -11.06
CA ALA A 27 7.54 -4.06 -9.94
C ALA A 27 6.81 -2.73 -10.24
N ARG A 28 7.04 -2.15 -11.43
CA ARG A 28 6.35 -0.92 -11.85
C ARG A 28 4.84 -1.11 -12.00
N ALA A 29 4.40 -2.26 -12.52
CA ALA A 29 2.99 -2.58 -12.64
C ALA A 29 2.31 -2.67 -11.27
N ARG A 30 2.95 -3.33 -10.29
CA ARG A 30 2.45 -3.35 -8.91
C ARG A 30 2.46 -1.96 -8.28
N ASP A 31 3.49 -1.16 -8.50
CA ASP A 31 3.54 0.21 -8.00
C ASP A 31 2.39 1.08 -8.54
N ALA A 32 1.97 0.88 -9.79
CA ALA A 32 0.78 1.55 -10.34
C ALA A 32 -0.52 1.12 -9.65
N VAL A 33 -0.65 -0.18 -9.32
CA VAL A 33 -1.78 -0.69 -8.52
C VAL A 33 -1.78 -0.03 -7.14
N ARG A 34 -0.62 0.08 -6.49
CA ARG A 34 -0.51 0.75 -5.18
C ARG A 34 -0.99 2.19 -5.20
N VAL A 35 -0.65 2.95 -6.25
CA VAL A 35 -1.15 4.34 -6.41
C VAL A 35 -2.67 4.37 -6.53
N SER A 36 -3.25 3.51 -7.37
CA SER A 36 -4.71 3.40 -7.54
C SER A 36 -5.42 3.00 -6.25
N ASP A 37 -4.85 2.07 -5.49
CA ASP A 37 -5.38 1.64 -4.21
C ASP A 37 -5.33 2.76 -3.17
N MET A 38 -4.24 3.53 -3.11
CA MET A 38 -4.13 4.69 -2.22
C MET A 38 -5.20 5.74 -2.54
N GLN A 39 -5.43 6.04 -3.82
CA GLN A 39 -6.51 6.95 -4.22
C GLN A 39 -7.89 6.45 -3.78
N THR A 40 -8.13 5.13 -3.90
CA THR A 40 -9.38 4.49 -3.49
C THR A 40 -9.60 4.59 -1.99
N ILE A 41 -8.58 4.24 -1.19
CA ILE A 41 -8.63 4.35 0.28
C ILE A 41 -8.79 5.81 0.71
N TYR A 42 -8.02 6.73 0.13
CA TYR A 42 -8.08 8.15 0.44
C TYR A 42 -9.48 8.73 0.20
N LYS A 43 -10.11 8.37 -0.92
CA LYS A 43 -11.50 8.77 -1.23
C LYS A 43 -12.48 8.23 -0.19
N ALA A 44 -12.34 6.98 0.22
CA ALA A 44 -13.19 6.36 1.22
C ALA A 44 -13.03 7.04 2.61
N LEU A 45 -11.79 7.35 3.01
CA LEU A 45 -11.52 8.11 4.23
C LEU A 45 -12.13 9.52 4.18
N LEU A 46 -12.03 10.19 3.03
CA LEU A 46 -12.58 11.54 2.85
C LEU A 46 -14.11 11.53 2.93
N LEU A 47 -14.74 10.55 2.29
CA LEU A 47 -16.19 10.37 2.35
C LEU A 47 -16.65 10.11 3.79
N ARG A 48 -15.96 9.22 4.51
CA ARG A 48 -16.23 8.98 5.93
C ARG A 48 -16.11 10.25 6.76
N GLN A 49 -15.02 11.00 6.61
CA GLN A 49 -14.83 12.24 7.37
C GLN A 49 -15.91 13.26 7.06
N THR A 50 -16.36 13.32 5.80
CA THR A 50 -17.46 14.22 5.40
C THR A 50 -18.77 13.84 6.08
N GLU A 51 -19.05 12.54 6.24
CA GLU A 51 -20.29 12.05 6.85
C GLU A 51 -20.26 12.01 8.38
N LYS A 52 -19.12 11.65 8.99
CA LYS A 52 -18.98 11.41 10.43
C LYS A 52 -18.14 12.45 11.16
N GLY A 53 -17.51 13.38 10.44
CA GLY A 53 -16.68 14.46 10.98
C GLY A 53 -15.24 14.07 11.35
N CYS A 54 -14.91 12.77 11.40
CA CYS A 54 -13.58 12.28 11.77
C CYS A 54 -13.26 10.94 11.09
N VAL A 55 -12.04 10.44 11.30
CA VAL A 55 -11.59 9.08 10.96
C VAL A 55 -11.05 8.37 12.20
N PRO A 56 -11.28 7.05 12.39
CA PRO A 56 -10.95 6.36 13.63
C PRO A 56 -9.44 6.21 13.82
N HIS A 57 -9.00 6.19 15.07
CA HIS A 57 -7.67 5.72 15.39
C HIS A 57 -7.62 4.20 15.32
N VAL A 58 -6.42 3.67 15.06
CA VAL A 58 -6.16 2.22 15.05
C VAL A 58 -6.60 1.58 16.37
N GLY A 59 -6.37 2.25 17.51
CA GLY A 59 -6.78 1.77 18.83
C GLY A 59 -8.30 1.64 19.02
N ASP A 60 -9.11 2.38 18.27
CA ASP A 60 -10.57 2.40 18.43
C ASP A 60 -11.23 1.12 17.91
N TYR A 61 -10.58 0.43 16.96
CA TYR A 61 -11.15 -0.74 16.29
C TYR A 61 -10.29 -2.01 16.35
N HIS A 62 -9.03 -1.94 16.79
CA HIS A 62 -8.18 -3.12 17.02
C HIS A 62 -8.07 -3.56 18.49
N GLY A 63 -8.68 -2.83 19.42
CA GLY A 63 -8.62 -3.12 20.86
C GLY A 63 -7.29 -2.71 21.51
N HIS A 64 -7.26 -2.69 22.84
CA HIS A 64 -6.09 -2.26 23.63
C HIS A 64 -4.84 -3.10 23.28
N ASN A 65 -3.70 -2.43 23.05
CA ASN A 65 -2.38 -2.96 22.61
C ASN A 65 -2.18 -3.24 21.12
N ALA A 66 -3.10 -2.87 20.24
CA ALA A 66 -2.75 -2.75 18.84
C ALA A 66 -1.65 -1.69 18.70
N GLY A 67 -0.51 -2.04 18.10
CA GLY A 67 0.54 -1.10 17.78
C GLY A 67 -0.05 0.11 17.04
N ALA A 68 0.63 1.26 17.13
CA ALA A 68 0.09 2.50 16.60
C ALA A 68 -0.46 2.30 15.17
N TRP A 69 0.31 1.64 14.31
CA TRP A 69 0.00 1.42 12.90
C TRP A 69 -0.93 0.24 12.61
N ASP A 70 -1.83 0.44 11.65
CA ASP A 70 -2.65 -0.60 11.02
C ASP A 70 -2.04 -1.00 9.68
N TYR A 71 -2.00 -2.30 9.37
CA TYR A 71 -1.33 -2.82 8.19
C TYR A 71 -2.21 -3.75 7.35
N SER A 72 -2.15 -3.64 6.02
CA SER A 72 -2.92 -4.51 5.12
C SER A 72 -2.60 -5.99 5.23
N SER A 73 -1.42 -6.35 5.79
CA SER A 73 -1.04 -7.73 6.06
C SER A 73 -1.85 -8.37 7.19
N GLN A 74 -2.53 -7.57 8.01
CA GLN A 74 -3.45 -8.04 9.06
C GLN A 74 -4.81 -8.51 8.49
N GLY A 75 -4.97 -8.48 7.16
CA GLY A 75 -6.13 -9.06 6.47
C GLY A 75 -7.42 -8.28 6.73
N ASN A 76 -8.47 -8.97 7.17
CA ASN A 76 -9.80 -8.37 7.38
C ASN A 76 -9.84 -7.33 8.51
N SER A 77 -8.78 -7.23 9.31
CA SER A 77 -8.65 -6.23 10.38
C SER A 77 -8.08 -4.90 9.89
N PHE A 78 -7.64 -4.81 8.63
CA PHE A 78 -7.12 -3.55 8.07
C PHE A 78 -8.27 -2.58 7.73
N MET A 79 -8.33 -1.45 8.44
CA MET A 79 -9.36 -0.41 8.32
C MET A 79 -10.78 -0.98 8.14
N PRO A 80 -11.26 -1.84 9.06
CA PRO A 80 -12.50 -2.60 8.89
C PRO A 80 -13.71 -1.66 8.82
N PHE A 81 -13.61 -0.48 9.44
CA PHE A 81 -14.63 0.57 9.39
C PHE A 81 -14.97 1.02 7.96
N LEU A 82 -14.02 1.00 7.02
CA LEU A 82 -14.33 1.36 5.63
C LEU A 82 -15.28 0.34 4.98
N LYS A 83 -15.21 -0.92 5.40
CA LYS A 83 -16.10 -1.98 4.93
C LYS A 83 -17.40 -2.03 5.70
N THR A 84 -17.34 -2.02 7.04
CA THR A 84 -18.54 -2.16 7.88
C THR A 84 -19.47 -0.95 7.77
N GLU A 85 -18.93 0.22 7.49
CA GLU A 85 -19.70 1.45 7.29
C GLU A 85 -20.15 1.65 5.81
N GLY A 86 -19.77 0.74 4.90
CA GLY A 86 -20.26 0.72 3.52
C GLY A 86 -19.52 1.61 2.52
N TYR A 87 -18.35 2.14 2.86
CA TYR A 87 -17.55 2.97 1.94
C TYR A 87 -16.80 2.15 0.89
N LEU A 88 -16.47 0.89 1.20
CA LEU A 88 -15.78 -0.04 0.31
C LEU A 88 -16.34 -1.46 0.51
N ASP A 89 -16.57 -2.20 -0.58
CA ASP A 89 -16.92 -3.63 -0.49
C ASP A 89 -15.75 -4.46 0.07
N LYS A 90 -14.53 -4.06 -0.29
CA LYS A 90 -13.27 -4.65 0.14
C LYS A 90 -12.21 -3.56 0.26
N VAL A 91 -11.53 -3.52 1.40
CA VAL A 91 -10.35 -2.66 1.57
C VAL A 91 -9.20 -3.24 0.75
N PRO A 92 -8.59 -2.46 -0.17
CA PRO A 92 -7.43 -2.92 -0.92
C PRO A 92 -6.27 -3.30 -0.01
N VAL A 93 -5.47 -4.28 -0.44
CA VAL A 93 -4.25 -4.73 0.25
C VAL A 93 -3.10 -4.67 -0.72
N ASP A 94 -1.87 -4.53 -0.22
CA ASP A 94 -0.68 -4.48 -1.08
C ASP A 94 -0.62 -5.72 -2.02
N PRO A 95 -0.21 -5.59 -3.29
CA PRO A 95 -0.14 -6.75 -4.18
C PRO A 95 0.80 -7.88 -3.73
N ILE A 96 1.79 -7.57 -2.89
CA ILE A 96 2.71 -8.56 -2.31
C ILE A 96 2.27 -8.95 -0.89
N ASN A 97 1.82 -8.00 -0.08
CA ASN A 97 1.25 -8.17 1.28
C ASN A 97 2.00 -9.17 2.18
N ASN A 98 3.32 -9.20 2.15
CA ASN A 98 4.16 -10.21 2.81
C ASN A 98 4.74 -9.74 4.15
N MET A 99 4.21 -8.66 4.71
CA MET A 99 4.70 -8.11 5.97
C MET A 99 4.25 -8.96 7.16
N GLU A 100 5.20 -9.34 8.01
CA GLU A 100 4.98 -10.04 9.27
C GLU A 100 5.61 -9.23 10.41
N GLY A 101 4.82 -8.89 11.44
CA GLY A 101 5.26 -8.03 12.54
C GLY A 101 5.34 -6.55 12.14
N ASP A 102 6.52 -5.95 12.21
CA ASP A 102 6.82 -4.56 11.82
C ASP A 102 7.40 -4.48 10.40
N MET A 103 7.21 -3.36 9.70
CA MET A 103 7.66 -3.21 8.32
C MET A 103 9.19 -3.13 8.20
N THR A 104 9.81 -4.19 7.71
CA THR A 104 11.27 -4.27 7.45
C THR A 104 11.62 -4.18 5.96
N SER A 105 12.92 -4.21 5.64
CA SER A 105 13.39 -4.19 4.24
C SER A 105 12.90 -5.38 3.43
N GLY A 106 12.27 -5.12 2.28
CA GLY A 106 11.74 -6.17 1.39
C GLY A 106 10.35 -6.69 1.77
N GLN A 107 9.74 -6.13 2.82
CA GLN A 107 8.33 -6.35 3.14
C GLN A 107 7.45 -5.24 2.56
N TYR A 108 6.23 -5.62 2.20
CA TYR A 108 5.25 -4.77 1.56
C TYR A 108 3.89 -4.94 2.22
N ALA A 109 3.33 -3.82 2.66
CA ALA A 109 1.95 -3.68 3.12
C ALA A 109 1.55 -2.21 2.97
N TYR A 110 0.23 -1.98 2.90
CA TYR A 110 -0.31 -0.64 3.14
C TYR A 110 -0.33 -0.38 4.63
N LYS A 111 -0.09 0.86 5.00
CA LYS A 111 -0.07 1.30 6.39
C LYS A 111 -0.98 2.50 6.59
N TYR A 112 -1.71 2.49 7.69
CA TYR A 112 -2.59 3.55 8.12
C TYR A 112 -2.30 3.91 9.56
N TYR A 113 -2.27 5.21 9.85
CA TYR A 113 -2.26 5.74 11.19
C TYR A 113 -3.02 7.06 11.24
N CYS A 114 -3.62 7.38 12.38
CA CYS A 114 -4.21 8.68 12.62
C CYS A 114 -3.57 9.31 13.86
N TYR A 115 -2.80 10.38 13.67
CA TYR A 115 -2.22 11.18 14.74
C TYR A 115 -3.25 12.18 15.25
N PRO A 116 -3.64 12.16 16.54
CA PRO A 116 -4.69 13.03 17.08
C PRO A 116 -4.53 14.52 16.76
N THR A 117 -3.29 15.00 16.66
CA THR A 117 -2.96 16.41 16.43
C THR A 117 -2.42 16.72 15.03
N ALA A 118 -2.11 15.70 14.21
CA ALA A 118 -1.47 15.89 12.90
C ALA A 118 -2.28 15.32 11.73
N GLY A 119 -3.25 14.43 12.00
CA GLY A 119 -4.10 13.83 10.98
C GLY A 119 -3.59 12.47 10.48
N VAL A 120 -3.96 12.12 9.26
CA VAL A 120 -3.78 10.75 8.75
C VAL A 120 -2.42 10.54 8.11
N ARG A 121 -1.83 9.37 8.35
CA ARG A 121 -0.67 8.86 7.64
C ARG A 121 -1.05 7.58 6.94
N LEU A 122 -1.32 7.70 5.65
CA LEU A 122 -1.59 6.59 4.74
C LEU A 122 -0.37 6.40 3.85
N GLY A 123 0.07 5.16 3.65
CA GLY A 123 1.23 4.93 2.79
C GLY A 123 1.52 3.49 2.47
N TYR A 124 2.58 3.29 1.69
CA TYR A 124 3.07 1.98 1.26
C TYR A 124 4.56 2.04 0.94
N ARG A 125 5.19 0.89 0.78
CA ARG A 125 6.56 0.78 0.28
C ARG A 125 6.55 0.52 -1.23
N ARG A 126 7.18 1.41 -1.99
CA ARG A 126 7.35 1.27 -3.43
C ARG A 126 8.39 0.19 -3.74
N GLU A 127 8.08 -0.71 -4.65
CA GLU A 127 8.95 -1.84 -4.97
C GLU A 127 10.09 -1.46 -5.90
N SER A 128 9.84 -0.57 -6.87
CA SER A 128 10.84 -0.19 -7.87
C SER A 128 12.11 0.45 -7.30
N ASP A 129 12.01 1.11 -6.14
CA ASP A 129 13.15 1.77 -5.49
C ASP A 129 13.22 1.57 -3.97
N GLY A 130 12.31 0.78 -3.39
CA GLY A 130 12.29 0.45 -1.97
C GLY A 130 11.92 1.63 -1.05
N ARG A 131 11.50 2.78 -1.60
CA ARG A 131 11.15 3.98 -0.82
C ARG A 131 9.78 3.84 -0.19
N GLU A 132 9.62 4.38 1.00
CA GLU A 132 8.30 4.59 1.58
C GLU A 132 7.64 5.82 0.97
N ILE A 133 6.38 5.65 0.55
CA ILE A 133 5.54 6.69 0.00
C ILE A 133 4.39 6.93 0.97
N TYR A 134 4.21 8.17 1.37
CA TYR A 134 3.12 8.62 2.24
C TYR A 134 2.19 9.49 1.42
N PHE A 135 0.95 9.07 1.28
CA PHE A 135 -0.03 9.64 0.38
C PHE A 135 -0.78 10.80 1.04
N HIS A 136 -0.91 11.93 0.33
CA HIS A 136 -1.43 13.18 0.92
C HIS A 136 -2.57 13.82 0.13
N ASN A 137 -2.84 13.37 -1.10
CA ASN A 137 -4.02 13.81 -1.87
C ASN A 137 -4.36 12.83 -3.00
N GLN A 138 -5.55 12.99 -3.57
CA GLN A 138 -6.01 12.16 -4.70
C GLN A 138 -5.18 12.32 -5.98
N LEU A 139 -4.35 13.37 -6.09
CA LEU A 139 -3.48 13.61 -7.25
C LEU A 139 -2.17 12.82 -7.17
N GLY A 140 -1.93 12.10 -6.07
CA GLY A 140 -0.72 11.28 -5.90
C GLY A 140 0.44 12.03 -5.27
N ASP A 141 0.21 13.20 -4.68
CA ASP A 141 1.26 13.90 -3.94
C ASP A 141 1.67 13.11 -2.71
N SER A 142 2.98 13.05 -2.50
CA SER A 142 3.57 12.38 -1.35
C SER A 142 4.27 13.36 -0.43
N SER A 143 4.05 13.23 0.87
CA SER A 143 4.61 14.11 1.91
C SER A 143 5.03 13.28 3.10
N TYR A 144 6.18 13.57 3.71
CA TYR A 144 6.58 12.89 4.95
C TYR A 144 5.64 13.22 6.12
N GLU A 145 5.05 14.43 6.09
CA GLU A 145 4.12 14.93 7.09
C GLU A 145 2.75 14.24 6.96
N PRO A 146 2.08 13.94 8.10
CA PRO A 146 0.69 13.50 8.12
C PRO A 146 -0.24 14.50 7.42
N ASP A 147 -1.29 14.01 6.77
CA ASP A 147 -2.33 14.82 6.13
C ASP A 147 -3.28 15.40 7.17
N ASN A 148 -3.04 16.67 7.49
CA ASN A 148 -3.79 17.45 8.47
C ASN A 148 -5.20 17.85 8.01
N ARG A 149 -5.60 17.51 6.78
CA ARG A 149 -7.00 17.63 6.34
C ARG A 149 -7.89 16.61 7.04
N PHE A 150 -7.32 15.49 7.44
CA PHE A 150 -8.03 14.48 8.20
C PHE A 150 -7.99 14.78 9.69
N THR A 151 -9.16 14.76 10.31
CA THR A 151 -9.32 14.85 11.77
C THR A 151 -9.51 13.46 12.33
N CYS A 152 -8.67 13.06 13.28
CA CYS A 152 -8.89 11.81 14.01
C CYS A 152 -10.07 11.96 14.96
N CYS A 153 -10.81 10.87 15.20
CA CYS A 153 -11.88 10.88 16.20
C CYS A 153 -11.31 11.19 17.60
N PRO A 154 -12.11 11.58 18.60
CA PRO A 154 -11.64 11.76 19.97
C PRO A 154 -11.50 10.44 20.74
#